data_AF-A0A6M4IR42-F1
#
_entry.id   AF-A0A6M4IR42-F1
#
_cell.length_a   1.000
_cell.length_b   1.000
_cell.length_c   1.000
_cell.angle_alpha   90.00
_cell.angle_beta   90.00
_cell.angle_gamma   90.00
#
_symmetry.space_group_name_H-M   'P 1'
#
loop_
_entity.id
_entity.type
_entity.pdbx_description
1 polymer ?
#
loop_
_entity_poly.entity_id
_entity_poly.type
_entity_poly.pdbx_seq_one_letter_code
_entity_poly.pdbx_strand_id
1 'polypeptide(L)'
;MVPFGPVTHTPLTTIHVDGRVVRVTLHTAHDGIELVGRLFFAEQEWANNGIPDRGVLPGRSLHDVELLARDLRPEELTQRYRRANAEKRRFHGLRQLTLELLSKVRYMNQVAVSVRTGLLDGEAASQEMDLTEEQMGQLVKQVRHLAGIEG
;
A
#
# COMPACT_ATOMS: atom_id res chain seq x y z
N MET A 1 -2.41 4.98 10.80
CA MET A 1 -1.61 4.39 11.89
C MET A 1 -0.65 3.40 11.26
N VAL A 2 0.65 3.65 11.38
CA VAL A 2 1.70 2.75 10.86
C VAL A 2 1.80 1.56 11.83
N PRO A 3 1.77 0.30 11.35
CA PRO A 3 1.81 -0.86 12.23
C PRO A 3 3.10 -0.90 13.07
N PHE A 4 3.00 -1.31 14.33
CA PHE A 4 4.16 -1.63 15.17
C PHE A 4 4.43 -3.14 15.09
N GLY A 5 5.61 -3.53 14.60
CA GLY A 5 6.05 -4.93 14.56
C GLY A 5 5.66 -5.71 13.29
N PRO A 6 5.88 -7.04 13.27
CA PRO A 6 5.66 -7.87 12.10
C PRO A 6 4.17 -7.96 11.74
N VAL A 7 3.88 -7.89 10.44
CA VAL A 7 2.51 -8.04 9.93
C VAL A 7 2.29 -9.50 9.56
N THR A 8 1.25 -10.12 10.14
CA THR A 8 0.82 -11.47 9.78
C THR A 8 -0.17 -11.40 8.63
N HIS A 9 0.05 -12.19 7.56
CA HIS A 9 -0.82 -12.25 6.39
C HIS A 9 -1.58 -13.58 6.35
N THR A 10 -2.90 -13.52 6.53
CA THR A 10 -3.77 -14.70 6.53
C THR A 10 -4.67 -14.69 5.29
N PRO A 11 -4.52 -15.61 4.33
CA PRO A 11 -5.44 -15.74 3.22
C PRO A 11 -6.85 -16.10 3.72
N LEU A 12 -7.88 -15.38 3.28
CA LEU A 12 -9.26 -15.63 3.67
C LEU A 12 -10.03 -16.35 2.57
N THR A 13 -10.24 -15.66 1.45
CA THR A 13 -11.09 -16.13 0.35
C THR A 13 -10.82 -15.35 -0.94
N THR A 14 -11.56 -15.66 -2.00
CA THR A 14 -11.61 -14.90 -3.25
C THR A 14 -13.06 -14.50 -3.52
N ILE A 15 -13.28 -13.24 -3.93
CA ILE A 15 -14.59 -12.70 -4.29
C ILE A 15 -14.62 -12.29 -5.77
N HIS A 16 -15.80 -12.35 -6.37
CA HIS A 16 -16.03 -11.91 -7.74
C HIS A 16 -16.83 -10.61 -7.73
N VAL A 17 -16.24 -9.51 -8.20
CA VAL A 17 -16.88 -8.19 -8.19
C VAL A 17 -16.69 -7.51 -9.53
N ASP A 18 -17.79 -7.13 -10.17
CA ASP A 18 -17.82 -6.37 -11.44
C ASP A 18 -16.94 -7.02 -12.54
N GLY A 19 -17.00 -8.35 -12.65
CA GLY A 19 -16.22 -9.14 -13.62
C GLY A 19 -14.76 -9.41 -13.21
N ARG A 20 -14.32 -8.95 -12.04
CA ARG A 20 -12.95 -9.13 -11.55
C ARG A 20 -12.88 -10.20 -10.47
N VAL A 21 -11.77 -10.93 -10.47
CA VAL A 21 -11.41 -11.89 -9.41
C VAL A 21 -10.50 -11.19 -8.41
N VAL A 22 -10.98 -11.05 -7.17
CA VAL A 22 -10.31 -10.30 -6.11
C VAL A 22 -9.99 -11.24 -4.96
N ARG A 23 -8.69 -11.43 -4.67
CA ARG A 23 -8.21 -12.16 -3.51
C ARG A 23 -8.33 -11.30 -2.26
N VAL A 24 -8.80 -11.89 -1.17
CA VAL A 24 -8.94 -11.24 0.13
C VAL A 24 -7.94 -11.85 1.10
N THR A 25 -7.05 -11.02 1.64
CA THR A 25 -6.08 -11.39 2.67
C THR A 25 -6.31 -10.52 3.90
N LEU A 26 -6.21 -11.08 5.10
CA LEU A 26 -6.19 -10.35 6.34
C LEU A 26 -4.74 -9.99 6.71
N HIS A 27 -4.47 -8.71 6.93
CA HIS A 27 -3.19 -8.23 7.42
C HIS A 27 -3.37 -7.81 8.89
N THR A 28 -2.72 -8.51 9.81
CA THR A 28 -2.84 -8.27 11.25
C THR A 28 -1.53 -7.78 11.81
N ALA A 29 -1.57 -6.68 12.56
CA ALA A 29 -0.43 -6.11 13.27
C ALA A 29 -0.85 -5.60 14.64
N HIS A 30 0.09 -5.47 15.57
CA HIS A 30 -0.17 -4.83 16.85
C HIS A 30 -0.04 -3.30 16.70
N ASP A 31 -0.95 -2.53 17.30
CA ASP A 31 -0.91 -1.06 17.24
C ASP A 31 -0.29 -0.41 18.48
N GLY A 32 0.06 -1.21 19.48
CA GLY A 32 0.57 -0.78 20.78
C GLY A 32 -0.46 -0.97 21.91
N ILE A 33 -1.72 -1.22 21.57
CA ILE A 33 -2.83 -1.47 22.48
C ILE A 33 -3.42 -2.86 22.25
N GLU A 34 -3.75 -3.20 21.00
CA GLU A 34 -4.34 -4.49 20.63
C GLU A 34 -3.87 -4.98 19.25
N LEU A 35 -4.30 -6.19 18.87
CA LEU A 35 -4.11 -6.67 17.49
C LEU A 35 -5.19 -6.07 16.60
N VAL A 36 -4.75 -5.48 15.50
CA VAL A 36 -5.62 -4.82 14.52
C VAL A 36 -5.46 -5.52 13.18
N GLY A 37 -6.52 -6.18 12.73
CA GLY A 37 -6.66 -6.73 11.40
C GLY A 37 -7.20 -5.71 10.40
N ARG A 38 -6.68 -5.76 9.17
CA ARG A 38 -7.23 -5.04 8.02
C ARG A 38 -7.33 -5.97 6.83
N LEU A 39 -8.47 -5.96 6.15
CA LEU A 39 -8.59 -6.69 4.89
C LEU A 39 -7.73 -6.03 3.82
N PHE A 40 -7.24 -6.84 2.89
CA PHE A 40 -6.45 -6.41 1.75
C PHE A 40 -6.98 -7.10 0.51
N PHE A 41 -7.40 -6.30 -0.48
CA PHE A 41 -8.06 -6.76 -1.70
C PHE A 41 -7.09 -6.69 -2.87
N ALA A 42 -6.66 -7.83 -3.41
CA ALA A 42 -5.71 -7.89 -4.52
C ALA A 42 -6.34 -8.50 -5.78
N GLU A 43 -6.27 -7.78 -6.89
CA GLU A 43 -6.70 -8.29 -8.21
C GLU A 43 -5.62 -9.23 -8.78
N GLN A 44 -6.03 -10.33 -9.40
CA GLN A 44 -5.13 -11.40 -9.85
C GLN A 44 -4.22 -10.98 -11.01
N GLU A 45 -4.62 -9.99 -11.82
CA GLU A 45 -3.91 -9.58 -13.03
C GLU A 45 -2.80 -8.55 -12.78
N TRP A 46 -2.78 -7.87 -11.62
CA TRP A 46 -1.81 -6.81 -11.33
C TRP A 46 -0.85 -7.24 -10.22
N ALA A 47 0.36 -7.63 -10.61
CA ALA A 47 1.43 -7.94 -9.68
C ALA A 47 1.70 -6.73 -8.76
N ASN A 48 1.48 -6.89 -7.46
CA ASN A 48 1.74 -5.93 -6.38
C ASN A 48 0.85 -4.68 -6.26
N ASN A 49 -0.47 -4.79 -6.48
CA ASN A 49 -1.34 -3.61 -6.28
C ASN A 49 -2.72 -3.90 -5.66
N GLY A 50 -2.74 -4.41 -4.43
CA GLY A 50 -3.97 -4.52 -3.66
C GLY A 50 -4.40 -3.22 -2.96
N ILE A 51 -5.63 -3.20 -2.49
CA ILE A 51 -6.26 -2.06 -1.82
C ILE A 51 -6.55 -2.47 -0.37
N PRO A 52 -6.02 -1.77 0.64
CA PRO A 52 -6.39 -2.05 2.02
C PRO A 52 -7.83 -1.57 2.30
N ASP A 53 -8.57 -2.34 3.08
CA ASP A 53 -9.80 -1.87 3.70
C ASP A 53 -9.49 -0.81 4.75
N ARG A 54 -10.39 0.17 4.87
CA ARG A 54 -10.35 1.16 5.95
C ARG A 54 -10.91 0.60 7.25
N GLY A 55 -11.82 -0.37 7.16
CA GLY A 55 -12.33 -1.10 8.32
C GLY A 55 -11.21 -1.79 9.09
N VAL A 56 -11.28 -1.71 10.41
CA VAL A 56 -10.43 -2.48 11.32
C VAL A 56 -11.21 -3.64 11.90
N LEU A 57 -10.49 -4.72 12.19
CA LEU A 57 -10.97 -5.89 12.89
C LEU A 57 -10.10 -6.01 14.16
N PRO A 58 -10.54 -5.45 15.31
CA PRO A 58 -9.77 -5.49 16.54
C PRO A 58 -9.86 -6.88 17.19
N GLY A 59 -8.82 -7.29 17.92
CA GLY A 59 -8.82 -8.55 18.65
C GLY A 59 -7.69 -8.62 19.67
N ARG A 60 -7.86 -9.48 20.68
CA ARG A 60 -6.84 -9.71 21.71
C ARG A 60 -5.86 -10.80 21.31
N SER A 61 -6.24 -11.65 20.37
CA SER A 61 -5.42 -12.68 19.75
C SER A 61 -5.53 -12.65 18.23
N LEU A 62 -4.56 -13.26 17.52
CA LEU A 62 -4.65 -13.42 16.06
C LEU A 62 -5.90 -14.21 15.66
N HIS A 63 -6.29 -15.18 16.48
CA HIS A 63 -7.47 -16.00 16.25
C HIS A 63 -8.76 -15.18 16.34
N ASP A 64 -8.87 -14.26 17.30
CA ASP A 64 -10.05 -13.39 17.45
C ASP A 64 -10.24 -12.52 16.19
N VAL A 65 -9.15 -11.90 15.73
CA VAL A 65 -9.15 -11.08 14.52
C VAL A 65 -9.53 -11.91 13.30
N GLU A 66 -8.98 -13.13 13.19
CA GLU A 66 -9.29 -14.04 12.08
C GLU A 66 -10.75 -14.50 12.10
N LEU A 67 -11.32 -14.83 13.26
CA LEU A 67 -12.73 -15.19 13.40
C LEU A 67 -13.64 -14.06 12.92
N LEU A 68 -13.38 -12.82 13.35
CA LEU A 68 -14.13 -11.65 12.89
C LEU A 68 -14.03 -11.47 11.38
N ALA A 69 -12.86 -11.74 10.79
CA ALA A 69 -12.66 -11.64 9.35
C ALA A 69 -13.40 -12.76 8.58
N ARG A 70 -13.44 -13.97 9.14
CA ARG A 70 -14.09 -15.14 8.54
C ARG A 70 -15.62 -15.11 8.68
N ASP A 71 -16.15 -14.41 9.68
CA ASP A 71 -17.58 -14.21 9.88
C ASP A 71 -18.21 -13.25 8.85
N LEU A 72 -17.38 -12.47 8.16
CA LEU A 72 -17.85 -11.57 7.10
C LEU A 72 -18.43 -12.36 5.93
N ARG A 73 -19.67 -12.02 5.58
CA ARG A 73 -20.35 -12.61 4.44
C ARG A 73 -19.76 -12.11 3.12
N PRO A 74 -19.89 -12.88 2.02
CA PRO A 74 -19.39 -12.46 0.70
C PRO A 74 -19.89 -11.09 0.24
N GLU A 75 -21.13 -10.72 0.57
CA GLU A 75 -21.72 -9.43 0.22
C GLU A 75 -21.04 -8.28 0.99
N GLU A 76 -20.66 -8.51 2.24
CA GLU A 76 -19.97 -7.52 3.08
C GLU A 76 -18.54 -7.30 2.59
N LEU A 77 -17.85 -8.37 2.21
CA LEU A 77 -16.53 -8.29 1.57
C LEU A 77 -16.61 -7.50 0.25
N THR A 78 -17.65 -7.77 -0.56
CA THR A 78 -17.89 -7.05 -1.81
C THR A 78 -18.15 -5.56 -1.57
N GLN A 79 -18.98 -5.21 -0.58
CA GLN A 79 -19.26 -3.81 -0.24
C GLN A 79 -18.01 -3.09 0.27
N ARG A 80 -17.21 -3.74 1.12
CA ARG A 80 -15.94 -3.20 1.62
C ARG A 80 -14.94 -2.99 0.49
N TYR A 81 -14.80 -3.94 -0.44
CA TYR A 81 -13.98 -3.77 -1.65
C TYR A 81 -14.46 -2.58 -2.49
N ARG A 82 -15.77 -2.47 -2.78
CA ARG A 82 -16.31 -1.34 -3.55
C ARG A 82 -16.02 0.00 -2.89
N ARG A 83 -16.13 0.09 -1.56
CA ARG A 83 -15.80 1.30 -0.80
C ARG A 83 -14.30 1.64 -0.91
N ALA A 84 -13.44 0.67 -0.65
CA ALA A 84 -11.99 0.83 -0.75
C ALA A 84 -11.57 1.21 -2.19
N ASN A 85 -12.19 0.62 -3.21
CA ASN A 85 -11.91 0.91 -4.61
C ASN A 85 -12.43 2.28 -5.06
N ALA A 86 -13.63 2.67 -4.63
CA ALA A 86 -14.18 4.00 -4.91
C ALA A 86 -13.28 5.10 -4.33
N GLU A 87 -12.74 4.86 -3.14
CA GLU A 87 -11.81 5.77 -2.50
C GLU A 87 -10.41 5.78 -3.15
N LYS A 88 -9.89 4.61 -3.54
CA LYS A 88 -8.66 4.53 -4.36
C LYS A 88 -8.79 5.33 -5.66
N ARG A 89 -9.97 5.30 -6.29
CA ARG A 89 -10.28 6.11 -7.47
C ARG A 89 -10.36 7.59 -7.11
N ARG A 90 -11.07 7.93 -6.04
CA ARG A 90 -11.28 9.32 -5.60
C ARG A 90 -9.99 10.11 -5.42
N PHE A 91 -8.95 9.51 -4.86
CA PHE A 91 -7.67 10.20 -4.60
C PHE A 91 -6.57 9.76 -5.56
N HIS A 92 -6.92 9.50 -6.82
CA HIS A 92 -6.00 8.96 -7.83
C HIS A 92 -4.76 9.84 -8.02
N GLY A 93 -4.93 11.17 -8.09
CA GLY A 93 -3.82 12.12 -8.28
C GLY A 93 -2.76 12.02 -7.18
N LEU A 94 -3.17 12.09 -5.91
CA LEU A 94 -2.26 11.96 -4.77
C LEU A 94 -1.57 10.59 -4.75
N ARG A 95 -2.30 9.52 -5.11
CA ARG A 95 -1.76 8.16 -5.18
C ARG A 95 -0.69 8.02 -6.27
N GLN A 96 -0.91 8.57 -7.47
CA GLN A 96 0.09 8.54 -8.54
C GLN A 96 1.36 9.25 -8.12
N LEU A 97 1.25 10.44 -7.55
CA LEU A 97 2.39 11.21 -7.05
C LEU A 97 3.16 10.44 -5.97
N THR A 98 2.46 9.78 -5.04
CA THR A 98 3.09 8.95 -4.00
C THR A 98 3.86 7.77 -4.61
N LEU A 99 3.31 7.11 -5.63
CA LEU A 99 3.99 6.02 -6.34
C LEU A 99 5.24 6.50 -7.08
N GLU A 100 5.15 7.68 -7.70
CA GLU A 100 6.29 8.30 -8.37
C GLU A 100 7.43 8.59 -7.39
N LEU A 101 7.10 9.19 -6.24
CA LEU A 101 8.06 9.47 -5.17
C LEU A 101 8.72 8.18 -4.63
N LEU A 102 7.93 7.11 -4.41
CA LEU A 102 8.47 5.80 -4.04
C LEU A 102 9.42 5.22 -5.11
N SER A 103 9.12 5.44 -6.40
CA SER A 103 10.01 5.00 -7.48
C SER A 103 11.35 5.74 -7.45
N LYS A 104 11.34 7.04 -7.15
CA LYS A 104 12.56 7.86 -7.03
C LYS A 104 13.41 7.42 -5.84
N VAL A 105 12.80 7.14 -4.69
CA VAL A 105 13.50 6.57 -3.52
C VAL A 105 14.14 5.22 -3.86
N ARG A 106 13.42 4.33 -4.57
CA ARG A 106 13.97 3.04 -5.02
C ARG A 106 15.13 3.23 -6.00
N TYR A 107 15.03 4.19 -6.91
CA TYR A 107 16.09 4.53 -7.84
C TYR A 107 17.35 5.04 -7.11
N MET A 108 17.22 5.97 -6.16
CA MET A 108 18.36 6.42 -5.34
C MET A 108 19.03 5.26 -4.60
N ASN A 109 18.22 4.35 -4.03
CA ASN A 109 18.77 3.14 -3.40
C ASN A 109 19.54 2.28 -4.40
N GLN A 110 19.04 2.12 -5.63
CA GLN A 110 19.74 1.40 -6.69
C GLN A 110 21.06 2.07 -7.09
N VAL A 111 21.09 3.40 -7.22
CA VAL A 111 22.31 4.18 -7.49
C VAL A 111 23.33 3.97 -6.37
N ALA A 112 22.93 4.11 -5.10
CA ALA A 112 23.80 3.90 -3.95
C ALA A 112 24.38 2.47 -3.88
N VAL A 113 23.57 1.46 -4.20
CA VAL A 113 24.02 0.07 -4.30
C VAL A 113 25.03 -0.11 -5.43
N SER A 114 24.78 0.51 -6.58
CA SER A 114 25.63 0.40 -7.78
C SER A 114 27.03 0.97 -7.55
N VAL A 115 27.13 2.11 -6.85
CA VAL A 115 28.41 2.70 -6.39
C VAL A 115 29.16 1.73 -5.49
N ARG A 116 28.48 1.18 -4.48
CA ARG A 116 29.09 0.22 -3.54
C ARG A 116 29.64 -1.01 -4.25
N THR A 117 29.01 -1.44 -5.34
CA THR A 117 29.47 -2.58 -6.17
C THR A 117 30.52 -2.21 -7.22
N GLY A 118 30.91 -0.93 -7.33
CA GLY A 118 31.87 -0.46 -8.34
C GLY A 118 31.33 -0.44 -9.77
N LEU A 119 30.01 -0.57 -9.95
CA LEU A 119 29.35 -0.54 -11.26
C LEU A 119 29.06 0.87 -11.75
N LEU A 120 29.14 1.86 -10.86
CA LEU A 120 28.91 3.27 -11.15
C LEU A 120 30.00 4.10 -10.48
N ASP A 121 30.54 5.07 -11.21
CA ASP A 121 31.51 6.02 -10.68
C ASP A 121 30.86 7.00 -9.68
N GLY A 122 31.65 7.45 -8.70
CA GLY A 122 31.16 8.30 -7.62
C GLY A 122 30.66 9.67 -8.09
N GLU A 123 31.29 10.25 -9.12
CA GLU A 123 30.88 11.56 -9.65
C GLU A 123 29.56 11.46 -10.42
N ALA A 124 29.44 10.44 -11.28
CA ALA A 124 28.20 10.15 -12.01
C ALA A 124 27.04 9.83 -11.05
N ALA A 125 27.31 9.08 -9.98
CA ALA A 125 26.31 8.77 -8.96
C ALA A 125 25.84 10.00 -8.18
N SER A 126 26.74 10.93 -7.86
CA SER A 126 26.38 12.19 -7.19
C SER A 126 25.42 13.00 -8.05
N GLN A 127 25.70 13.14 -9.35
CA GLN A 127 24.83 13.87 -10.28
C GLN A 127 23.44 13.24 -10.38
N GLU A 128 23.35 11.91 -10.47
CA GLU A 128 22.07 11.19 -10.49
C GLU A 128 21.30 11.34 -9.18
N MET A 129 21.99 11.35 -8.03
CA MET A 129 21.37 11.60 -6.73
C MET A 129 20.82 13.02 -6.62
N ASP A 130 21.60 14.02 -7.02
CA ASP A 130 21.20 15.44 -6.97
C ASP A 130 19.98 15.71 -7.87
N LEU A 131 20.01 15.20 -9.10
CA LEU A 131 18.88 15.31 -10.03
C LEU A 131 17.61 14.62 -9.48
N THR A 132 17.79 13.43 -8.88
CA THR A 132 16.66 12.70 -8.30
C THR A 132 16.09 13.42 -7.09
N GLU A 133 16.94 14.02 -6.26
CA GLU A 133 16.52 14.83 -5.10
C GLU A 133 15.73 16.07 -5.54
N GLU A 134 16.18 16.78 -6.57
CA GLU A 134 15.43 17.93 -7.12
C GLU A 134 14.04 17.50 -7.61
N GLN A 135 13.97 16.39 -8.36
CA GLN A 135 12.70 15.84 -8.85
C GLN A 135 11.77 15.46 -7.70
N MET A 136 12.28 14.80 -6.65
CA MET A 136 11.49 14.50 -5.45
C MET A 136 10.99 15.79 -4.77
N GLY A 137 11.81 16.83 -4.69
CA GLY A 137 11.43 18.13 -4.16
C GLY A 137 10.24 18.75 -4.92
N GLN A 138 10.21 18.62 -6.24
CA GLN A 138 9.07 19.07 -7.06
C GLN A 138 7.81 18.24 -6.81
N LEU A 139 7.94 16.91 -6.72
CA LEU A 139 6.80 16.04 -6.38
C LEU A 139 6.23 16.39 -5.00
N VAL A 140 7.07 16.64 -3.99
CA VAL A 140 6.62 17.04 -2.65
C VAL A 140 5.83 18.36 -2.69
N LYS A 141 6.26 19.35 -3.51
CA LYS A 141 5.51 20.61 -3.67
C LYS A 141 4.12 20.36 -4.26
N GLN A 142 4.00 19.43 -5.22
CA GLN A 142 2.74 19.06 -5.85
C GLN A 142 1.77 18.35 -4.90
N VAL A 143 2.25 17.69 -3.83
CA VAL A 143 1.39 17.03 -2.83
C VAL A 143 0.33 17.98 -2.28
N ARG A 144 0.70 19.22 -1.94
CA ARG A 144 -0.22 20.21 -1.36
C ARG A 144 -1.38 20.55 -2.28
N HIS A 145 -1.16 20.46 -3.59
CA HIS A 145 -2.17 20.73 -4.59
C HIS A 145 -3.11 19.56 -4.84
N LEU A 146 -2.69 18.32 -4.53
CA LEU A 146 -3.50 17.11 -4.76
C LEU A 146 -4.11 16.55 -3.46
N ALA A 147 -3.64 17.02 -2.30
CA ALA A 147 -4.14 16.58 -1.00
C ALA A 147 -5.62 16.94 -0.83
N GLY A 148 -6.47 15.92 -0.69
CA GLY A 148 -7.91 16.08 -0.47
C GLY A 148 -8.71 16.43 -1.73
N ILE A 149 -8.08 16.52 -2.91
CA ILE A 149 -8.80 16.70 -4.17
C ILE A 149 -9.37 15.38 -4.65
N GLU A 150 -10.68 15.38 -4.94
CA GLU A 150 -11.38 14.25 -5.56
C GLU A 150 -11.27 14.34 -7.10
N GLY A 151 -10.85 13.27 -7.77
CA GLY A 151 -10.70 13.21 -9.22
C GLY A 151 -10.54 11.79 -9.76
#